data_AF-A0A9X3EKQ6-F1
#
_entry.id   AF-A0A9X3EKQ6-F1
#
_cell.length_a   1.000
_cell.length_b   1.000
_cell.length_c   1.000
_cell.angle_alpha   90.00
_cell.angle_beta   90.00
_cell.angle_gamma   90.00
#
_symmetry.space_group_name_H-M   'P 1'
#
loop_
_entity.id
_entity.type
_entity.pdbx_description
1 polymer ?
#
loop_
_entity_poly.entity_id
_entity_poly.type
_entity_poly.pdbx_seq_one_letter_code
_entity_poly.pdbx_strand_id
1 'polypeptide(L)'
;MAISMKLLLRLVLLLVLGLGLFAGYLALAPAPIDPVAWDPPPVPAMTGPLAPNERMAGATILAAGKIDGPEDVETDAQGRVYGGTNAGEVLRLDGDALEVFANTGGRPLGLDFAPSGALIVADAKKGLLSVSPAGEVSTLVDTVDGVRLGFTDDVAVASDGTIYFTDASDKFGFGDHMLDLLEGRPHGRLIKYDPQTKTSTVLAKDLYFANGVALSGDESFLAVNETYRYRISRHWLKGPRRARPTC
;
A
#
# COMPACT_ATOMS: atom_id res chain seq x y z
N MET A 1 -19.44 -30.34 -52.95
CA MET A 1 -18.91 -29.11 -53.55
C MET A 1 -17.41 -29.07 -53.24
N ALA A 2 -16.54 -29.38 -54.21
CA ALA A 2 -15.10 -29.46 -53.96
C ALA A 2 -14.51 -28.05 -53.88
N ILE A 3 -13.80 -27.74 -52.79
CA ILE A 3 -13.05 -26.48 -52.67
C ILE A 3 -11.93 -26.52 -53.72
N SER A 4 -11.89 -25.52 -54.60
CA SER A 4 -10.80 -25.40 -55.58
C SER A 4 -9.46 -25.27 -54.86
N MET A 5 -8.44 -26.00 -55.32
CA MET A 5 -7.07 -25.92 -54.80
C MET A 5 -6.57 -24.46 -54.65
N LYS A 6 -6.94 -23.57 -55.59
CA LYS A 6 -6.62 -22.15 -55.53
C LYS A 6 -7.28 -21.41 -54.36
N LEU A 7 -8.52 -21.78 -54.02
CA LEU A 7 -9.22 -21.21 -52.87
C LEU A 7 -8.61 -21.72 -51.56
N LEU A 8 -8.24 -23.00 -51.49
CA LEU A 8 -7.55 -23.58 -50.34
C LEU A 8 -6.19 -22.90 -50.09
N LEU A 9 -5.36 -22.71 -51.12
CA LEU A 9 -4.08 -22.00 -50.99
C LEU A 9 -4.26 -20.55 -50.51
N ARG A 10 -5.30 -19.83 -50.98
CA ARG A 10 -5.59 -18.46 -50.53
C ARG A 10 -6.01 -18.42 -49.06
N LEU A 11 -6.86 -19.35 -48.62
CA LEU A 11 -7.27 -19.45 -47.23
C LEU A 11 -6.08 -19.77 -46.31
N VAL A 12 -5.21 -20.69 -46.72
CA VAL A 12 -3.97 -21.00 -45.99
C VAL A 12 -3.05 -19.78 -45.92
N LEU A 13 -2.85 -19.04 -47.02
CA LEU A 13 -2.02 -17.84 -47.02
C LEU A 13 -2.58 -16.75 -46.09
N LEU A 14 -3.90 -16.52 -46.11
CA LEU A 14 -4.55 -15.57 -45.22
C LEU A 14 -4.44 -15.99 -43.75
N LEU A 15 -4.55 -17.29 -43.46
CA LEU A 15 -4.35 -17.81 -42.12
C LEU A 15 -2.91 -17.61 -41.64
N VAL A 16 -1.91 -17.92 -42.48
CA VAL A 16 -0.49 -17.72 -42.14
C VAL A 16 -0.18 -16.24 -41.94
N LEU A 17 -0.70 -15.36 -42.81
CA LEU A 17 -0.55 -13.92 -42.64
C LEU A 17 -1.22 -13.43 -41.34
N GLY A 18 -2.43 -13.91 -41.06
CA GLY A 18 -3.17 -13.58 -39.84
C GLY A 18 -2.43 -14.03 -38.58
N LEU A 19 -1.93 -15.26 -38.56
CA LEU A 19 -1.10 -15.79 -37.47
C LEU A 19 0.22 -15.02 -37.34
N GLY A 20 0.84 -14.63 -38.45
CA GLY A 20 2.04 -13.81 -38.46
C GLY A 20 1.82 -12.41 -37.87
N LEU A 21 0.72 -11.75 -38.26
CA LEU A 21 0.32 -10.46 -37.70
C LEU A 21 -0.03 -10.57 -36.21
N PHE A 22 -0.73 -11.63 -35.80
CA PHE A 22 -1.07 -11.88 -34.41
C PHE A 22 0.17 -12.15 -33.55
N ALA A 23 1.10 -12.99 -34.02
CA ALA A 23 2.38 -13.23 -33.35
C ALA A 23 3.23 -11.96 -33.28
N GLY A 24 3.26 -11.17 -34.37
CA GLY A 24 3.93 -9.87 -34.39
C GLY A 24 3.33 -8.88 -33.37
N TYR A 25 2.01 -8.85 -33.24
CA TYR A 25 1.34 -8.08 -32.20
C TYR A 25 1.75 -8.53 -30.79
N LEU A 26 1.71 -9.84 -30.50
CA LEU A 26 2.10 -10.34 -29.17
C LEU A 26 3.57 -10.08 -28.83
N ALA A 27 4.45 -10.06 -29.83
CA ALA A 27 5.89 -9.84 -29.61
C ALA A 27 6.29 -8.35 -29.52
N LEU A 28 5.51 -7.45 -30.14
CA LEU A 28 5.89 -6.04 -30.30
C LEU A 28 4.91 -5.05 -29.65
N ALA A 29 3.70 -5.49 -29.27
CA ALA A 29 2.78 -4.62 -28.56
C ALA A 29 3.38 -4.24 -27.20
N PRO A 30 3.33 -2.95 -26.81
CA PRO A 30 3.85 -2.52 -25.54
C PRO A 30 3.06 -3.19 -24.41
N ALA A 31 3.76 -3.90 -23.53
CA ALA A 31 3.18 -4.38 -22.28
C ALA A 31 3.09 -3.20 -21.29
N PRO A 32 2.05 -3.15 -20.44
CA PRO A 32 1.94 -2.14 -19.39
C PRO A 32 2.98 -2.36 -18.27
N ILE A 33 3.66 -3.51 -18.28
CA ILE A 33 4.61 -3.95 -17.27
C ILE A 33 5.91 -4.44 -17.92
N ASP A 34 7.01 -4.34 -17.19
CA ASP A 34 8.34 -4.91 -17.49
C ASP A 34 8.68 -6.00 -16.45
N PRO A 35 8.08 -7.19 -16.58
CA PRO A 35 8.07 -8.18 -15.51
C PRO A 35 9.46 -8.78 -15.27
N VAL A 36 9.80 -8.98 -13.99
CA VAL A 36 11.00 -9.72 -13.58
C VAL A 36 10.63 -11.06 -12.96
N ALA A 37 11.32 -12.11 -13.39
CA ALA A 37 11.18 -13.43 -12.79
C ALA A 37 11.64 -13.39 -11.32
N TRP A 38 10.88 -14.04 -10.45
CA TRP A 38 11.22 -14.22 -9.04
C TRP A 38 10.90 -15.64 -8.61
N ASP A 39 11.88 -16.28 -7.98
CA ASP A 39 11.71 -17.59 -7.35
C ASP A 39 11.45 -17.39 -5.85
N PRO A 40 10.21 -17.60 -5.37
CA PRO A 40 9.91 -17.43 -3.96
C PRO A 40 10.61 -18.49 -3.11
N PRO A 41 11.01 -18.16 -1.87
CA PRO A 41 11.54 -19.15 -0.95
C PRO A 41 10.45 -20.20 -0.62
N PRO A 42 10.85 -21.41 -0.19
CA PRO A 42 9.89 -22.40 0.29
C PRO A 42 9.04 -21.86 1.43
N VAL A 43 7.75 -22.21 1.45
CA VAL A 43 6.83 -21.82 2.51
C VAL A 43 7.35 -22.36 3.86
N PRO A 44 7.49 -21.49 4.89
CA PRO A 44 7.92 -21.93 6.22
C PRO A 44 6.95 -22.94 6.84
N ALA A 45 7.47 -23.85 7.67
CA ALA A 45 6.61 -24.76 8.43
C ALA A 45 5.76 -23.98 9.45
N MET A 46 4.45 -24.27 9.51
CA MET A 46 3.49 -23.68 10.44
C MET A 46 3.69 -24.19 11.87
N THR A 47 4.82 -23.83 12.47
CA THR A 47 5.28 -24.28 13.80
C THR A 47 5.83 -23.10 14.60
N GLY A 48 5.96 -23.27 15.92
CA GLY A 48 6.45 -22.22 16.81
C GLY A 48 5.56 -20.97 16.74
N PRO A 49 6.12 -19.76 16.46
CA PRO A 49 5.33 -18.54 16.29
C PRO A 49 4.29 -18.59 15.16
N LEU A 50 4.48 -19.46 14.16
CA LEU A 50 3.56 -19.62 13.03
C LEU A 50 2.53 -20.75 13.26
N ALA A 51 2.55 -21.40 14.43
CA ALA A 51 1.59 -22.47 14.72
C ALA A 51 0.15 -21.91 14.74
N PRO A 52 -0.83 -22.61 14.12
CA PRO A 52 -2.24 -22.23 14.19
C PRO A 52 -2.72 -22.10 15.64
N ASN A 53 -3.55 -21.09 15.92
CA ASN A 53 -4.12 -20.87 17.24
C ASN A 53 -5.51 -20.22 17.14
N GLU A 54 -6.27 -20.29 18.23
CA GLU A 54 -7.64 -19.76 18.33
C GLU A 54 -7.75 -18.54 19.26
N ARG A 55 -6.65 -17.82 19.50
CA ARG A 55 -6.64 -16.71 20.49
C ARG A 55 -7.69 -15.64 20.21
N MET A 56 -8.04 -15.45 18.94
CA MET A 56 -9.04 -14.48 18.48
C MET A 56 -10.43 -15.08 18.25
N ALA A 57 -10.65 -16.37 18.51
CA ALA A 57 -11.94 -17.03 18.25
C ALA A 57 -13.09 -16.46 19.09
N GLY A 58 -12.78 -15.89 20.26
CA GLY A 58 -13.75 -15.21 21.13
C GLY A 58 -13.75 -13.69 21.01
N ALA A 59 -13.09 -13.11 20.01
CA ALA A 59 -13.06 -11.66 19.83
C ALA A 59 -14.45 -11.11 19.49
N THR A 60 -14.81 -9.99 20.10
CA THR A 60 -16.04 -9.27 19.77
C THR A 60 -15.90 -8.59 18.42
N ILE A 61 -16.84 -8.85 17.50
CA ILE A 61 -16.90 -8.17 16.21
C ILE A 61 -17.63 -6.85 16.39
N LEU A 62 -16.93 -5.74 16.17
CA LEU A 62 -17.50 -4.40 16.21
C LEU A 62 -18.11 -4.04 14.85
N ALA A 63 -19.23 -3.32 14.88
CA ALA A 63 -19.89 -2.76 13.69
C ALA A 63 -20.11 -3.76 12.52
N ALA A 64 -20.35 -5.04 12.83
CA ALA A 64 -20.49 -6.10 11.84
C ALA A 64 -21.51 -5.75 10.75
N GLY A 65 -21.07 -5.80 9.48
CA GLY A 65 -21.90 -5.49 8.31
C GLY A 65 -22.28 -4.02 8.13
N LYS A 66 -21.75 -3.11 8.96
CA LYS A 66 -22.02 -1.66 8.89
C LYS A 66 -20.91 -0.86 8.20
N ILE A 67 -19.72 -1.44 8.04
CA ILE A 67 -18.54 -0.78 7.48
C ILE A 67 -18.12 -1.53 6.22
N ASP A 68 -18.01 -0.81 5.10
CA ASP A 68 -17.58 -1.38 3.83
C ASP A 68 -16.07 -1.19 3.61
N GLY A 69 -15.35 -2.32 3.62
CA GLY A 69 -13.92 -2.40 3.37
C GLY A 69 -13.04 -1.61 4.36
N PRO A 70 -13.21 -1.76 5.69
CA PRO A 70 -12.23 -1.25 6.63
C PRO A 70 -10.88 -1.94 6.41
N GLU A 71 -9.80 -1.17 6.45
CA GLU A 71 -8.46 -1.66 6.13
C GLU A 71 -7.56 -1.55 7.36
N ASP A 72 -7.29 -0.34 7.84
CA ASP A 72 -6.70 -0.11 9.16
C ASP A 72 -7.73 0.31 10.22
N VAL A 73 -7.34 0.14 11.48
CA VAL A 73 -8.08 0.60 12.66
C VAL A 73 -7.16 1.27 13.66
N GLU A 74 -7.55 2.45 14.13
CA GLU A 74 -6.80 3.17 15.17
C GLU A 74 -7.73 3.64 16.29
N THR A 75 -7.19 3.75 17.50
CA THR A 75 -7.88 4.19 18.70
C THR A 75 -7.36 5.51 19.22
N ASP A 76 -8.26 6.43 19.54
CA ASP A 76 -7.85 7.66 20.20
C ASP A 76 -7.69 7.50 21.73
N ALA A 77 -7.24 8.56 22.38
CA ALA A 77 -7.06 8.59 23.84
C ALA A 77 -8.38 8.48 24.65
N GLN A 78 -9.55 8.56 24.00
CA GLN A 78 -10.85 8.34 24.62
C GLN A 78 -11.35 6.90 24.42
N GLY A 79 -10.61 6.06 23.67
CA GLY A 79 -10.99 4.69 23.35
C GLY A 79 -11.99 4.58 22.20
N ARG A 80 -12.20 5.64 21.43
CA ARG A 80 -13.02 5.59 20.21
C ARG A 80 -12.21 4.96 19.10
N VAL A 81 -12.85 4.12 18.29
CA VAL A 81 -12.20 3.37 17.22
C VAL A 81 -12.48 4.05 15.88
N TYR A 82 -11.45 4.20 15.06
CA TYR A 82 -11.51 4.82 13.74
C TYR A 82 -11.16 3.80 12.68
N GLY A 83 -11.78 3.90 11.50
CA GLY A 83 -11.48 3.03 10.38
C GLY A 83 -11.93 3.63 9.04
N GLY A 84 -11.13 3.40 8.00
CA GLY A 84 -11.43 3.85 6.65
C GLY A 84 -12.55 3.05 5.95
N THR A 85 -13.13 3.60 4.88
CA THR A 85 -14.08 2.87 4.02
C THR A 85 -13.69 2.93 2.55
N ASN A 86 -14.30 2.08 1.71
CA ASN A 86 -14.08 2.11 0.26
C ASN A 86 -14.51 3.44 -0.38
N ALA A 87 -15.46 4.14 0.27
CA ALA A 87 -16.02 5.41 -0.19
C ALA A 87 -15.19 6.63 0.24
N GLY A 88 -14.06 6.43 0.92
CA GLY A 88 -13.19 7.53 1.38
C GLY A 88 -13.55 8.09 2.76
N GLU A 89 -14.58 7.54 3.40
CA GLU A 89 -14.99 7.96 4.74
C GLU A 89 -14.01 7.40 5.78
N VAL A 90 -13.79 8.18 6.84
CA VAL A 90 -13.24 7.69 8.09
C VAL A 90 -14.40 7.64 9.06
N LEU A 91 -14.78 6.44 9.47
CA LEU A 91 -15.83 6.22 10.45
C LEU A 91 -15.22 6.26 11.85
N ARG A 92 -16.02 6.74 12.82
CA ARG A 92 -15.70 6.71 14.24
C ARG A 92 -16.76 5.91 14.98
N LEU A 93 -16.31 4.97 15.80
CA LEU A 93 -17.12 4.16 16.69
C LEU A 93 -16.83 4.55 18.14
N ASP A 94 -17.86 5.04 18.84
CA ASP A 94 -17.83 5.35 20.27
C ASP A 94 -18.87 4.49 20.98
N GLY A 95 -18.42 3.39 21.61
CA GLY A 95 -19.30 2.33 22.06
C GLY A 95 -20.05 1.69 20.89
N ASP A 96 -21.37 1.87 20.84
CA ASP A 96 -22.23 1.40 19.73
C ASP A 96 -22.57 2.48 18.70
N ALA A 97 -22.19 3.74 18.97
CA ALA A 97 -22.47 4.87 18.11
C ALA A 97 -21.45 4.94 16.97
N LEU A 98 -21.91 4.70 15.74
CA LEU A 98 -21.10 4.77 14.53
C LEU A 98 -21.48 6.03 13.75
N GLU A 99 -20.50 6.85 13.40
CA GLU A 99 -20.70 8.06 12.62
C GLU A 99 -19.58 8.28 11.59
N VAL A 100 -19.87 9.10 10.57
CA VAL A 100 -18.85 9.58 9.64
C VAL A 100 -18.11 10.73 10.32
N PHE A 101 -16.86 10.49 10.70
CA PHE A 101 -16.00 11.50 11.33
C PHE A 101 -15.42 12.47 10.30
N ALA A 102 -14.98 11.95 9.17
CA ALA A 102 -14.45 12.73 8.05
C ALA A 102 -14.63 11.99 6.73
N ASN A 103 -14.46 12.70 5.61
CA ASN A 103 -14.38 12.10 4.29
C ASN A 103 -13.19 12.69 3.52
N THR A 104 -12.24 11.83 3.18
CA THR A 104 -11.00 12.19 2.46
C THR A 104 -11.24 12.45 0.96
N GLY A 105 -12.36 11.96 0.42
CA GLY A 105 -12.61 11.86 -1.01
C GLY A 105 -11.66 10.92 -1.75
N GLY A 106 -10.94 10.05 -1.03
CA GLY A 106 -9.93 9.13 -1.54
C GLY A 106 -10.18 7.69 -1.13
N ARG A 107 -9.16 7.04 -0.57
CA ARG A 107 -9.20 5.69 -0.01
C ARG A 107 -8.24 5.68 1.20
N PRO A 108 -8.73 5.94 2.42
CA PRO A 108 -7.94 5.86 3.63
C PRO A 108 -7.56 4.40 3.88
N LEU A 109 -6.26 4.16 4.01
CA LEU A 109 -5.67 2.85 4.27
C LEU A 109 -5.10 2.85 5.69
N GLY A 110 -3.89 3.34 5.92
CA GLY A 110 -3.31 3.49 7.26
C GLY A 110 -3.74 4.74 8.03
N LEU A 111 -3.81 4.61 9.35
CA LEU A 111 -4.30 5.61 10.31
C LEU A 111 -3.38 5.67 11.54
N ASP A 112 -2.99 6.87 11.97
CA ASP A 112 -2.32 7.05 13.26
C ASP A 112 -2.57 8.46 13.83
N PHE A 113 -2.63 8.59 15.16
CA PHE A 113 -2.85 9.88 15.81
C PHE A 113 -1.54 10.62 16.06
N ALA A 114 -1.47 11.86 15.57
CA ALA A 114 -0.42 12.78 15.97
C ALA A 114 -0.60 13.24 17.43
N PRO A 115 0.49 13.63 18.13
CA PRO A 115 0.41 14.18 19.49
C PRO A 115 -0.51 15.41 19.63
N SER A 116 -0.83 16.09 18.53
CA SER A 116 -1.79 17.20 18.48
C SER A 116 -3.26 16.75 18.58
N GLY A 117 -3.54 15.44 18.50
CA GLY A 117 -4.88 14.88 18.39
C GLY A 117 -5.45 14.86 16.96
N ALA A 118 -4.67 15.30 15.97
CA ALA A 118 -5.04 15.12 14.56
C ALA A 118 -4.85 13.66 14.14
N LEU A 119 -5.79 13.13 13.37
CA LEU A 119 -5.66 11.82 12.75
C LEU A 119 -4.88 11.98 11.45
N ILE A 120 -3.74 11.31 11.36
CA ILE A 120 -2.95 11.23 10.14
C ILE A 120 -3.43 10.04 9.33
N VAL A 121 -3.60 10.25 8.03
CA VAL A 121 -4.19 9.26 7.13
C VAL A 121 -3.27 9.06 5.95
N ALA A 122 -2.82 7.83 5.75
CA ALA A 122 -2.28 7.37 4.48
C ALA A 122 -3.46 7.12 3.53
N ASP A 123 -3.64 8.01 2.55
CA ASP A 123 -4.70 7.86 1.55
C ASP A 123 -4.12 7.41 0.21
N ALA A 124 -4.58 6.25 -0.26
CA ALA A 124 -4.07 5.57 -1.45
C ALA A 124 -4.16 6.41 -2.74
N LYS A 125 -5.00 7.45 -2.76
CA LYS A 125 -5.23 8.29 -3.94
C LYS A 125 -4.81 9.75 -3.73
N LYS A 126 -4.76 10.20 -2.47
CA LYS A 126 -4.57 11.61 -2.11
C LYS A 126 -3.23 11.91 -1.44
N GLY A 127 -2.46 10.89 -1.08
CA GLY A 127 -1.18 11.05 -0.39
C GLY A 127 -1.34 11.03 1.12
N LEU A 128 -0.44 11.71 1.83
CA LEU A 128 -0.51 11.86 3.28
C LEU A 128 -1.45 13.01 3.65
N LEU A 129 -2.49 12.71 4.43
CA LEU A 129 -3.49 13.67 4.88
C LEU A 129 -3.44 13.83 6.41
N SER A 130 -3.95 14.96 6.87
CA SER A 130 -4.26 15.23 8.28
C SER A 130 -5.73 15.58 8.40
N VAL A 131 -6.40 14.96 9.36
CA VAL A 131 -7.79 15.23 9.75
C VAL A 131 -7.79 15.86 11.14
N SER A 132 -8.33 17.06 11.27
CA SER A 132 -8.41 17.76 12.56
C SER A 132 -9.38 17.04 13.51
N PRO A 133 -9.34 17.30 14.83
CA PRO A 133 -10.35 16.80 15.76
C PRO A 133 -11.80 17.18 15.42
N ALA A 134 -11.99 18.21 14.58
CA ALA A 134 -13.29 18.65 14.06
C ALA A 134 -13.71 17.94 12.77
N GLY A 135 -12.90 17.02 12.23
CA GLY A 135 -13.17 16.30 10.99
C GLY A 135 -12.73 17.03 9.72
N GLU A 136 -11.97 18.12 9.84
CA GLU A 136 -11.50 18.88 8.67
C GLU A 136 -10.27 18.20 8.04
N VAL A 137 -10.35 17.90 6.75
CA VAL A 137 -9.28 17.21 6.01
C VAL A 137 -8.36 18.20 5.32
N SER A 138 -7.05 17.98 5.42
CA SER A 138 -6.01 18.73 4.74
C SER A 138 -4.92 17.80 4.19
N THR A 139 -4.36 18.14 3.03
CA THR A 139 -3.23 17.40 2.45
C THR A 139 -1.93 17.89 3.06
N LEU A 140 -1.13 16.97 3.61
CA LEU A 140 0.22 17.26 4.10
C LEU A 140 1.26 17.07 3.00
N VAL A 141 1.17 15.97 2.26
CA VAL A 141 2.12 15.59 1.22
C VAL A 141 1.41 14.84 0.10
N ASP A 142 1.58 15.27 -1.15
CA ASP A 142 1.18 14.50 -2.35
C ASP A 142 2.34 14.21 -3.31
N THR A 143 3.51 14.81 -3.06
CA THR A 143 4.68 14.76 -3.93
C THR A 143 5.95 14.84 -3.08
N VAL A 144 6.95 14.01 -3.39
CA VAL A 144 8.27 14.01 -2.73
C VAL A 144 9.35 13.87 -3.79
N ASP A 145 10.37 14.73 -3.73
CA ASP A 145 11.48 14.77 -4.69
C ASP A 145 11.04 14.84 -6.17
N GLY A 146 9.92 15.55 -6.43
CA GLY A 146 9.34 15.70 -7.76
C GLY A 146 8.52 14.50 -8.26
N VAL A 147 8.41 13.43 -7.46
CA VAL A 147 7.63 12.24 -7.76
C VAL A 147 6.33 12.27 -6.95
N ARG A 148 5.19 12.28 -7.64
CA ARG A 148 3.87 12.21 -7.02
C ARG A 148 3.71 10.88 -6.28
N LEU A 149 3.09 10.89 -5.11
CA LEU A 149 2.75 9.66 -4.40
C LEU A 149 1.74 8.87 -5.23
N GLY A 150 2.04 7.59 -5.50
CA GLY A 150 1.22 6.74 -6.34
C GLY A 150 0.18 5.98 -5.54
N PHE A 151 0.60 5.40 -4.42
CA PHE A 151 -0.20 4.50 -3.60
C PHE A 151 0.27 4.60 -2.15
N THR A 152 -0.09 5.68 -1.46
CA THR A 152 0.22 5.85 -0.03
C THR A 152 -0.59 4.87 0.82
N ASP A 153 0.09 3.99 1.54
CA ASP A 153 -0.54 2.77 2.06
C ASP A 153 -0.63 2.79 3.59
N ASP A 154 0.48 3.02 4.29
CA ASP A 154 0.50 2.98 5.76
C ASP A 154 1.29 4.14 6.38
N VAL A 155 1.03 4.42 7.66
CA VAL A 155 1.62 5.53 8.43
C VAL A 155 1.89 5.15 9.87
N ALA A 156 3.01 5.66 10.41
CA ALA A 156 3.37 5.59 11.81
C ALA A 156 3.89 6.96 12.29
N VAL A 157 3.37 7.46 13.40
CA VAL A 157 3.71 8.74 14.01
C VAL A 157 4.56 8.49 15.25
N ALA A 158 5.74 9.11 15.29
CA ALA A 158 6.60 9.05 16.45
C ALA A 158 6.11 9.96 17.58
N SER A 159 6.60 9.68 18.78
CA SER A 159 6.36 10.44 20.01
C SER A 159 6.75 11.92 19.90
N ASP A 160 7.71 12.27 19.04
CA ASP A 160 8.09 13.65 18.75
C ASP A 160 7.23 14.35 17.67
N GLY A 161 6.25 13.63 17.12
CA GLY A 161 5.36 14.09 16.04
C GLY A 161 5.91 13.90 14.63
N THR A 162 7.12 13.34 14.46
CA THR A 162 7.63 12.93 13.14
C THR A 162 6.71 11.87 12.55
N ILE A 163 6.34 12.03 11.28
CA ILE A 163 5.47 11.09 10.58
C ILE A 163 6.32 10.25 9.62
N TYR A 164 6.18 8.94 9.68
CA TYR A 164 6.77 8.00 8.73
C TYR A 164 5.65 7.32 7.96
N PHE A 165 5.75 7.23 6.65
CA PHE A 165 4.71 6.63 5.84
C PHE A 165 5.29 5.93 4.62
N THR A 166 4.50 5.05 4.03
CA THR A 166 4.87 4.30 2.85
C THR A 166 4.19 4.85 1.60
N ASP A 167 4.90 4.81 0.49
CA ASP A 167 4.33 4.83 -0.85
C ASP A 167 4.56 3.43 -1.42
N ALA A 168 3.52 2.61 -1.49
CA ALA A 168 3.63 1.20 -1.86
C ALA A 168 4.22 1.03 -3.26
N SER A 169 3.82 1.89 -4.19
CA SER A 169 4.38 1.97 -5.53
C SER A 169 4.29 3.41 -6.05
N ASP A 170 5.42 3.96 -6.46
CA ASP A 170 5.48 5.26 -7.14
C ASP A 170 5.13 5.18 -8.64
N LYS A 171 4.92 3.96 -9.17
CA LYS A 171 4.58 3.70 -10.57
C LYS A 171 3.12 3.30 -10.76
N PHE A 172 2.57 2.44 -9.92
CA PHE A 172 1.21 1.89 -10.06
C PHE A 172 0.34 2.37 -8.91
N GLY A 173 -0.70 3.14 -9.23
CA GLY A 173 -1.61 3.69 -8.22
C GLY A 173 -2.62 2.68 -7.69
N PHE A 174 -3.45 3.14 -6.76
CA PHE A 174 -4.55 2.34 -6.20
C PHE A 174 -5.47 1.79 -7.30
N GLY A 175 -5.65 0.46 -7.30
CA GLY A 175 -6.41 -0.28 -8.32
C GLY A 175 -5.53 -1.09 -9.27
N ASP A 176 -4.26 -0.71 -9.43
CA ASP A 176 -3.30 -1.36 -10.35
C ASP A 176 -2.27 -2.23 -9.61
N HIS A 177 -2.49 -2.55 -8.33
CA HIS A 177 -1.59 -3.38 -7.51
C HIS A 177 -1.28 -4.75 -8.15
N MET A 178 -2.23 -5.35 -8.88
CA MET A 178 -1.98 -6.58 -9.62
C MET A 178 -0.94 -6.42 -10.73
N LEU A 179 -0.89 -5.25 -11.39
CA LEU A 179 0.16 -4.96 -12.36
C LEU A 179 1.51 -4.77 -11.67
N ASP A 180 1.56 -4.10 -10.51
CA ASP A 180 2.79 -3.95 -9.71
C ASP A 180 3.32 -5.32 -9.25
N LEU A 181 2.43 -6.20 -8.78
CA LEU A 181 2.76 -7.59 -8.40
C LEU A 181 3.34 -8.39 -9.58
N LEU A 182 2.67 -8.34 -10.74
CA LEU A 182 3.11 -9.05 -11.94
C LEU A 182 4.39 -8.47 -12.52
N GLU A 183 4.61 -7.15 -12.39
CA GLU A 183 5.86 -6.53 -12.74
C GLU A 183 7.00 -7.00 -11.82
N GLY A 184 6.70 -7.16 -10.53
CA GLY A 184 7.61 -7.75 -9.55
C GLY A 184 8.85 -6.90 -9.28
N ARG A 185 8.79 -5.60 -9.55
CA ARG A 185 9.88 -4.62 -9.38
C ARG A 185 9.69 -3.78 -8.11
N PRO A 186 10.77 -3.19 -7.56
CA PRO A 186 10.70 -2.51 -6.28
C PRO A 186 10.40 -1.01 -6.42
N HIS A 187 9.13 -0.64 -6.58
CA HIS A 187 8.71 0.78 -6.73
C HIS A 187 8.32 1.45 -5.40
N GLY A 188 8.46 0.74 -4.29
CA GLY A 188 8.07 1.20 -2.97
C GLY A 188 9.08 2.14 -2.32
N ARG A 189 8.58 3.08 -1.52
CA ARG A 189 9.36 4.08 -0.79
C ARG A 189 8.93 4.17 0.67
N LEU A 190 9.90 4.34 1.56
CA LEU A 190 9.69 4.76 2.95
C LEU A 190 10.04 6.23 3.06
N ILE A 191 9.11 7.04 3.57
CA ILE A 191 9.23 8.49 3.60
C ILE A 191 9.05 9.00 5.03
N LYS A 192 9.87 9.96 5.41
CA LYS A 192 9.72 10.77 6.61
C LYS A 192 9.07 12.10 6.24
N TYR A 193 8.15 12.59 7.04
CA TYR A 193 7.63 13.95 7.02
C TYR A 193 7.81 14.61 8.39
N ASP A 194 8.39 15.81 8.38
CA ASP A 194 8.50 16.68 9.55
C ASP A 194 7.40 17.75 9.49
N PRO A 195 6.40 17.73 10.40
CA PRO A 195 5.30 18.70 10.37
C PRO A 195 5.73 20.11 10.78
N GLN A 196 6.85 20.29 11.49
CA GLN A 196 7.34 21.61 11.90
C GLN A 196 7.98 22.33 10.72
N THR A 197 8.83 21.62 9.97
CA THR A 197 9.50 22.18 8.79
C THR A 197 8.73 21.98 7.50
N LYS A 198 7.65 21.19 7.52
CA LYS A 198 6.86 20.75 6.36
C LYS A 198 7.73 20.12 5.27
N THR A 199 8.74 19.36 5.68
CA THR A 199 9.72 18.76 4.77
C THR A 199 9.54 17.25 4.73
N SER A 200 9.55 16.70 3.52
CA SER A 200 9.57 15.26 3.28
C SER A 200 10.98 14.78 2.92
N THR A 201 11.34 13.57 3.31
CA THR A 201 12.64 12.95 2.97
C THR A 201 12.43 11.46 2.70
N VAL A 202 12.86 10.99 1.53
CA VAL A 202 12.88 9.55 1.23
C VAL A 202 13.98 8.89 2.06
N LEU A 203 13.59 8.04 3.00
CA LEU A 203 14.49 7.29 3.88
C LEU A 203 14.99 6.00 3.22
N ALA A 204 14.12 5.37 2.43
CA ALA A 204 14.43 4.18 1.66
C ALA A 204 13.62 4.19 0.37
N LYS A 205 14.21 3.63 -0.67
CA LYS A 205 13.59 3.38 -1.97
C LYS A 205 13.90 1.94 -2.37
N ASP A 206 13.41 1.53 -3.53
CA ASP A 206 13.65 0.20 -4.05
C ASP A 206 13.12 -0.88 -3.07
N LEU A 207 11.94 -0.63 -2.50
CA LEU A 207 11.18 -1.59 -1.69
C LEU A 207 10.13 -2.31 -2.54
N TYR A 208 9.91 -3.59 -2.27
CA TYR A 208 8.92 -4.40 -3.00
C TYR A 208 7.53 -4.27 -2.38
N PHE A 209 6.74 -3.33 -2.91
CA PHE A 209 5.40 -2.99 -2.43
C PHE A 209 5.42 -2.69 -0.93
N ALA A 210 5.91 -1.49 -0.60
CA ALA A 210 6.01 -1.01 0.78
C ALA A 210 4.61 -0.77 1.35
N ASN A 211 4.02 -1.83 1.89
CA ASN A 211 2.62 -1.83 2.32
C ASN A 211 2.54 -1.21 3.72
N GLY A 212 2.91 -1.96 4.76
CA GLY A 212 2.92 -1.47 6.14
C GLY A 212 4.23 -0.83 6.63
N VAL A 213 4.13 0.08 7.61
CA VAL A 213 5.25 0.62 8.40
C VAL A 213 4.89 0.72 9.88
N ALA A 214 5.81 0.29 10.75
CA ALA A 214 5.64 0.42 12.20
C ALA A 214 6.93 0.86 12.89
N LEU A 215 6.80 1.67 13.94
CA LEU A 215 7.90 2.00 14.83
C LEU A 215 8.16 0.86 15.83
N SER A 216 9.43 0.61 16.12
CA SER A 216 9.81 -0.19 17.29
C SER A 216 9.38 0.53 18.59
N GLY A 217 9.12 -0.20 19.67
CA GLY A 217 8.65 0.40 20.93
C GLY A 217 9.58 1.44 21.58
N ASP A 218 10.88 1.45 21.26
CA ASP A 218 11.84 2.49 21.68
C ASP A 218 12.19 3.50 20.57
N GLU A 219 11.47 3.41 19.45
CA GLU A 219 11.67 4.20 18.22
C GLU A 219 13.12 4.18 17.70
N SER A 220 13.84 3.07 17.92
CA SER A 220 15.20 2.89 17.40
C SER A 220 15.21 2.50 15.92
N PHE A 221 14.13 1.91 15.40
CA PHE A 221 13.97 1.55 13.99
C PHE A 221 12.51 1.56 13.54
N LEU A 222 12.33 1.56 12.21
CA LEU A 222 11.08 1.27 11.52
C LEU A 222 11.14 -0.14 10.93
N ALA A 223 10.05 -0.90 11.09
CA ALA A 223 9.79 -2.13 10.36
C ALA A 223 8.92 -1.77 9.15
N VAL A 224 9.28 -2.23 7.96
CA VAL A 224 8.53 -1.99 6.72
C VAL A 224 8.19 -3.33 6.08
N ASN A 225 6.91 -3.55 5.79
CA ASN A 225 6.45 -4.75 5.10
C ASN A 225 6.72 -4.63 3.60
N GLU A 226 7.41 -5.62 3.03
CA GLU A 226 7.59 -5.78 1.59
C GLU A 226 6.79 -6.99 1.13
N THR A 227 5.52 -6.75 0.82
CA THR A 227 4.50 -7.79 0.58
C THR A 227 4.95 -8.77 -0.50
N TYR A 228 5.57 -8.29 -1.58
CA TYR A 228 5.93 -9.12 -2.72
C TYR A 228 7.25 -9.88 -2.53
N ARG A 229 7.91 -9.76 -1.37
CA ARG A 229 9.13 -10.51 -1.04
C ARG A 229 9.05 -11.28 0.27
N TYR A 230 7.86 -11.39 0.86
CA TYR A 230 7.60 -12.17 2.08
C TYR A 230 8.57 -11.80 3.22
N ARG A 231 8.88 -10.50 3.36
CA ARG A 231 9.85 -10.02 4.33
C ARG A 231 9.43 -8.72 4.99
N ILE A 232 9.97 -8.50 6.18
CA ILE A 232 9.93 -7.24 6.89
C ILE A 232 11.35 -6.67 6.87
N SER A 233 11.51 -5.51 6.24
CA SER A 233 12.76 -4.78 6.22
C SER A 233 12.86 -3.84 7.41
N ARG A 234 14.09 -3.55 7.85
CA ARG A 234 14.36 -2.67 8.98
C ARG A 234 15.13 -1.43 8.56
N HIS A 235 14.61 -0.26 8.89
CA HIS A 235 15.29 1.03 8.74
C HIS A 235 15.68 1.60 10.12
N TRP A 236 16.97 1.70 10.41
CA TRP A 236 17.46 2.16 11.73
C TRP A 236 17.42 3.69 11.85
N LEU A 237 16.68 4.20 12.83
CA LEU A 237 16.60 5.63 13.15
C LEU A 237 17.69 6.08 14.12
N LYS A 238 18.09 5.20 15.05
CA LYS A 238 19.05 5.47 16.13
C LYS A 238 20.21 4.47 16.12
N GLY A 239 21.29 4.83 16.82
CA GLY A 239 22.42 3.94 17.09
C GLY A 239 23.38 3.74 15.91
N PRO A 240 24.39 2.86 16.07
CA PRO A 240 25.51 2.71 15.12
C PRO A 240 25.09 2.12 13.77
N ARG A 241 23.89 1.54 13.67
CA ARG A 241 23.34 0.97 12.43
C ARG A 241 22.57 1.97 11.58
N ARG A 242 22.36 3.21 12.05
CA ARG A 242 21.68 4.28 11.28
C ARG A 242 22.32 4.55 9.91
N ALA A 243 23.64 4.36 9.78
CA ALA A 243 24.35 4.53 8.52
C ALA A 243 24.21 3.35 7.54
N ARG A 244 23.50 2.28 7.92
CA ARG A 244 23.29 1.12 7.04
C ARG A 244 22.06 1.33 6.15
N PRO A 245 22.09 0.84 4.91
CA PRO A 245 20.89 0.76 4.08
C PRO A 245 19.80 -0.06 4.78
N THR A 246 18.55 0.26 4.47
CA THR A 246 17.39 -0.56 4.84
C THR A 246 17.59 -1.99 4.34
N CYS A 247 17.38 -2.98 5.21
CA CYS A 247 17.66 -4.39 4.93
C CYS A 247 16.56 -5.32 5.44
#